data_AF-A0A929SC37-F1
#
_entry.id   AF-A0A929SC37-F1
#
_cell.length_a   1.000
_cell.length_b   1.000
_cell.length_c   1.000
_cell.angle_alpha   90.00
_cell.angle_beta   90.00
_cell.angle_gamma   90.00
#
_symmetry.space_group_name_H-M   'P 1'
#
loop_
_entity.id
_entity.type
_entity.pdbx_description
1 polymer ?
#
loop_
_entity_poly.entity_id
_entity_poly.type
_entity_poly.pdbx_seq_one_letter_code
_entity_poly.pdbx_strand_id
1 'polypeptide(L)'
;KTKEITHDGVEKTKEVRNAASEKVKELKRKLNKKDSSSESQNLDDLNDTNGHIAPTVLEKKDFNVEDLDFQNNIYVVHQTLSSNIDSIMQNGLRTIAGLNGTSLFANKERIIEILNMMEEGRGHRGSDALVIMKFPKETFKRKEKITLDDISEQLIDLGESKNFEVPPQYISTIVEVNEIS
;
A
#
# COMPACT_ATOMS: atom_id res chain seq x y z
N LYS A 1 11.15 46.95 47.33
CA LYS A 1 10.02 46.41 46.53
C LYS A 1 10.52 45.17 45.81
N THR A 2 10.31 44.00 46.41
CA THR A 2 10.72 42.70 45.87
C THR A 2 9.45 42.01 45.40
N LYS A 3 9.40 41.57 44.13
CA LYS A 3 8.27 40.82 43.59
C LYS A 3 8.53 39.33 43.79
N GLU A 4 7.63 38.71 44.55
CA GLU A 4 7.47 37.27 44.71
C GLU A 4 6.84 36.69 43.43
N ILE A 5 7.35 35.56 42.93
CA ILE A 5 6.77 34.82 41.81
C ILE A 5 6.28 33.48 42.37
N THR A 6 4.96 33.32 42.45
CA THR A 6 4.27 32.12 42.91
C THR A 6 4.32 31.04 41.82
N HIS A 7 4.78 29.83 42.18
CA HIS A 7 4.80 28.64 41.32
C HIS A 7 3.47 27.87 41.45
N ASP A 8 2.51 28.07 40.55
CA ASP A 8 1.21 27.37 40.56
C ASP A 8 0.85 26.76 39.18
N GLY A 9 1.86 26.26 38.46
CA GLY A 9 1.71 25.83 37.06
C GLY A 9 2.15 24.40 36.72
N VAL A 10 2.56 23.57 37.68
CA VAL A 10 3.29 22.32 37.37
C VAL A 10 2.54 21.03 37.76
N GLU A 11 1.46 21.06 38.55
CA GLU A 11 0.82 19.80 39.00
C GLU A 11 -0.22 19.20 38.05
N LYS A 12 -0.78 19.95 37.09
CA LYS A 12 -1.84 19.41 36.19
C LYS A 12 -1.37 18.55 35.02
N THR A 13 -0.07 18.39 34.79
CA THR A 13 0.47 17.62 33.63
C THR A 13 0.92 16.20 33.96
N LYS A 14 1.02 15.82 35.24
CA LYS A 14 1.44 14.46 35.63
C LYS A 14 0.31 13.44 35.63
N GLU A 15 -0.92 13.83 35.99
CA GLU A 15 -2.05 12.88 36.06
C GLU A 15 -2.52 12.39 34.69
N VAL A 16 -2.50 13.26 33.66
CA VAL A 16 -2.94 12.89 32.29
C VAL A 16 -1.97 11.91 31.62
N ARG A 17 -0.68 11.96 31.94
CA ARG A 17 0.35 11.09 31.33
C ARG A 17 0.31 9.65 31.86
N ASN A 18 -0.09 9.46 33.11
CA ASN A 18 -0.18 8.12 33.72
C ASN A 18 -1.42 7.34 33.24
N ALA A 19 -2.55 8.00 33.03
CA ALA A 19 -3.78 7.36 32.54
C ALA A 19 -3.67 6.85 31.09
N ALA A 20 -2.89 7.53 30.22
CA ALA A 20 -2.65 7.09 28.85
C ALA A 20 -1.71 5.86 28.77
N SER A 21 -0.73 5.75 29.68
CA SER A 21 0.26 4.66 29.70
C SER A 21 -0.34 3.33 30.15
N GLU A 22 -1.27 3.35 31.12
CA GLU A 22 -1.99 2.16 31.60
C GLU A 22 -2.92 1.58 30.52
N LYS A 23 -3.64 2.42 29.76
CA LYS A 23 -4.53 1.97 28.67
C LYS A 23 -3.77 1.28 27.52
N VAL A 24 -2.55 1.73 27.21
CA VAL A 24 -1.70 1.10 26.18
C VAL A 24 -1.15 -0.25 26.64
N LYS A 25 -0.83 -0.40 27.93
CA LYS A 25 -0.41 -1.69 28.51
C LYS A 25 -1.56 -2.70 28.56
N GLU A 26 -2.78 -2.25 28.84
CA GLU A 26 -3.95 -3.13 28.85
C GLU A 26 -4.31 -3.63 27.43
N LEU A 27 -4.23 -2.76 26.41
CA LEU A 27 -4.44 -3.14 25.00
C LEU A 27 -3.41 -4.16 24.51
N LYS A 28 -2.13 -4.00 24.85
CA LYS A 28 -1.08 -4.99 24.53
C LYS A 28 -1.29 -6.35 25.21
N ARG A 29 -1.82 -6.39 26.44
CA ARG A 29 -2.16 -7.65 27.12
C ARG A 29 -3.38 -8.36 26.52
N LYS A 30 -4.34 -7.61 25.95
CA LYS A 30 -5.51 -8.19 25.27
C LYS A 30 -5.19 -8.74 23.89
N LEU A 31 -4.21 -8.15 23.18
CA LEU A 31 -3.75 -8.65 21.88
C LEU A 31 -3.00 -9.99 22.00
N ASN A 32 -2.09 -10.12 22.99
CA ASN A 32 -1.28 -11.32 23.19
C ASN A 32 -2.01 -12.56 23.74
N LYS A 33 -3.31 -12.48 24.04
CA LYS A 33 -4.08 -13.59 24.63
C LYS A 33 -4.91 -14.39 23.62
N LYS A 34 -4.90 -14.00 22.34
CA LYS A 34 -5.74 -14.63 21.30
C LYS A 34 -4.96 -15.52 20.31
N ASP A 35 -3.66 -15.70 20.49
CA ASP A 35 -2.78 -16.52 19.62
C ASP A 35 -2.47 -17.89 20.23
N SER A 36 -3.46 -18.60 20.74
CA SER A 36 -3.26 -19.99 21.17
C SER A 36 -4.52 -20.81 21.00
N SER A 37 -4.81 -21.23 19.76
CA SER A 37 -5.41 -22.54 19.52
C SER A 37 -5.24 -22.95 18.06
N SER A 38 -4.75 -24.18 17.93
CA SER A 38 -4.25 -24.91 16.77
C SER A 38 -5.19 -25.14 15.58
N GLU A 39 -4.53 -25.46 14.46
CA GLU A 39 -4.87 -26.45 13.42
C GLU A 39 -5.97 -26.15 12.39
N SER A 40 -5.47 -25.85 11.18
CA SER A 40 -5.83 -26.37 9.86
C SER A 40 -7.29 -26.67 9.49
N GLN A 41 -7.61 -26.23 8.26
CA GLN A 41 -8.74 -26.58 7.39
C GLN A 41 -9.94 -25.64 7.46
N ASN A 42 -9.97 -24.63 6.58
CA ASN A 42 -10.84 -24.62 5.40
C ASN A 42 -10.48 -23.42 4.52
N LEU A 43 -10.19 -23.71 3.23
CA LEU A 43 -10.37 -22.77 2.14
C LEU A 43 -11.86 -22.43 2.06
N ASP A 44 -12.17 -21.23 1.60
CA ASP A 44 -13.51 -20.73 1.31
C ASP A 44 -14.39 -20.47 2.54
N ASP A 45 -14.23 -19.29 3.15
CA ASP A 45 -15.38 -18.43 3.38
C ASP A 45 -14.98 -17.03 3.85
N LEU A 46 -15.56 -16.03 3.17
CA LEU A 46 -15.82 -14.67 3.64
C LEU A 46 -14.61 -13.79 3.93
N ASN A 47 -14.30 -12.90 2.99
CA ASN A 47 -13.82 -11.57 3.37
C ASN A 47 -14.65 -10.52 2.65
N ASP A 48 -15.46 -9.84 3.47
CA ASP A 48 -15.99 -8.48 3.37
C ASP A 48 -16.07 -7.83 1.99
N THR A 49 -17.23 -7.22 1.73
CA THR A 49 -17.52 -6.31 0.61
C THR A 49 -16.66 -5.01 0.58
N ASN A 50 -15.46 -5.03 1.17
CA ASN A 50 -14.37 -4.07 0.98
C ASN A 50 -12.99 -4.67 1.36
N GLY A 51 -12.84 -6.00 1.30
CA GLY A 51 -11.71 -6.76 1.85
C GLY A 51 -10.36 -6.27 1.34
N HIS A 52 -9.59 -5.66 2.24
CA HIS A 52 -8.19 -5.32 2.00
C HIS A 52 -7.37 -6.61 1.95
N ILE A 53 -7.12 -7.09 0.73
CA ILE A 53 -6.20 -8.21 0.47
C ILE A 53 -4.78 -7.63 0.50
N ALA A 54 -3.92 -8.24 1.30
CA ALA A 54 -2.50 -7.86 1.33
C ALA A 54 -1.88 -8.05 -0.07
N PRO A 55 -0.92 -7.21 -0.47
CA PRO A 55 -0.24 -7.37 -1.75
C PRO A 55 0.40 -8.75 -1.86
N THR A 56 0.28 -9.38 -3.02
CA THR A 56 0.96 -10.65 -3.31
C THR A 56 2.25 -10.38 -4.08
N VAL A 57 3.33 -11.09 -3.75
CA VAL A 57 4.57 -11.08 -4.53
C VAL A 57 4.66 -12.38 -5.32
N LEU A 58 4.90 -12.27 -6.63
CA LEU A 58 4.97 -13.41 -7.54
C LEU A 58 6.21 -13.27 -8.44
N GLU A 59 6.84 -14.39 -8.78
CA GLU A 59 7.76 -14.40 -9.92
C GLU A 59 6.98 -14.26 -11.23
N LYS A 60 7.60 -13.68 -12.27
CA LYS A 60 6.97 -13.51 -13.60
C LYS A 60 6.36 -14.80 -14.16
N LYS A 61 7.00 -15.96 -13.93
CA LYS A 61 6.52 -17.27 -14.41
C LYS A 61 5.20 -17.72 -13.77
N ASP A 62 4.93 -17.23 -12.55
CA ASP A 62 3.76 -17.56 -11.75
C ASP A 62 2.68 -16.47 -11.84
N PHE A 63 2.98 -15.35 -12.51
CA PHE A 63 2.05 -14.26 -12.74
C PHE A 63 1.25 -14.47 -14.03
N ASN A 64 -0.07 -14.52 -13.91
CA ASN A 64 -0.99 -14.57 -15.04
C ASN A 64 -1.80 -13.26 -15.15
N VAL A 65 -1.59 -12.52 -16.24
CA VAL A 65 -2.29 -11.26 -16.49
C VAL A 65 -3.81 -11.44 -16.72
N GLU A 66 -4.27 -12.64 -17.10
CA GLU A 66 -5.69 -12.92 -17.26
C GLU A 66 -6.48 -12.90 -15.95
N ASP A 67 -5.79 -13.04 -14.81
CA ASP A 67 -6.43 -13.03 -13.50
C ASP A 67 -6.82 -11.61 -13.05
N LEU A 68 -6.41 -10.59 -13.82
CA LEU A 68 -6.74 -9.19 -13.57
C LEU A 68 -8.11 -8.81 -14.17
N ASP A 69 -8.98 -8.26 -13.34
CA ASP A 69 -10.30 -7.77 -13.75
C ASP A 69 -10.23 -6.34 -14.30
N PHE A 70 -9.87 -6.22 -15.58
CA PHE A 70 -9.88 -4.95 -16.31
C PHE A 70 -11.28 -4.39 -16.59
N GLN A 71 -12.35 -5.18 -16.40
CA GLN A 71 -13.70 -4.68 -16.61
C GLN A 71 -14.11 -3.74 -15.49
N ASN A 72 -13.85 -4.12 -14.23
CA ASN A 72 -14.27 -3.34 -13.06
C ASN A 72 -13.14 -2.50 -12.44
N ASN A 73 -11.88 -2.73 -12.80
CA ASN A 73 -10.74 -2.03 -12.21
C ASN A 73 -9.93 -1.24 -13.23
N ILE A 74 -9.23 -0.23 -12.71
CA ILE A 74 -8.19 0.53 -13.36
C ILE A 74 -6.87 0.04 -12.81
N TYR A 75 -5.94 -0.26 -13.69
CA TYR A 75 -4.59 -0.68 -13.31
C TYR A 75 -3.58 0.41 -13.62
N VAL A 76 -2.72 0.66 -12.64
CA VAL A 76 -1.57 1.55 -12.76
C VAL A 76 -0.35 0.73 -12.40
N VAL A 77 0.73 0.88 -13.15
CA VAL A 77 1.97 0.13 -12.90
C VAL A 77 3.13 1.06 -12.61
N HIS A 78 4.04 0.58 -11.76
CA HIS A 78 5.27 1.26 -11.41
C HIS A 78 6.43 0.27 -11.40
N GLN A 79 7.48 0.57 -12.15
CA GLN A 79 8.71 -0.22 -12.15
C GLN A 79 9.59 0.17 -10.96
N THR A 80 10.12 -0.82 -10.25
CA THR A 80 10.96 -0.64 -9.06
C THR A 80 12.05 -1.71 -9.00
N LEU A 81 12.91 -1.59 -8.00
CA LEU A 81 13.90 -2.62 -7.64
C LEU A 81 13.28 -3.61 -6.65
N SER A 82 13.62 -4.89 -6.79
CA SER A 82 13.26 -6.01 -5.90
C SER A 82 13.61 -5.71 -4.45
N SER A 83 14.76 -5.06 -4.22
CA SER A 83 15.18 -4.54 -2.91
C SER A 83 14.19 -3.58 -2.22
N ASN A 84 13.23 -3.00 -2.94
CA ASN A 84 12.19 -2.13 -2.37
C ASN A 84 10.90 -2.87 -2.00
N ILE A 85 10.74 -4.15 -2.36
CA ILE A 85 9.48 -4.90 -2.23
C ILE A 85 8.99 -4.92 -0.79
N ASP A 86 9.83 -5.31 0.17
CA ASP A 86 9.47 -5.36 1.58
C ASP A 86 8.96 -4.01 2.09
N SER A 87 9.61 -2.92 1.70
CA SER A 87 9.22 -1.56 2.07
C SER A 87 7.87 -1.18 1.46
N ILE A 88 7.64 -1.54 0.19
CA ILE A 88 6.40 -1.25 -0.52
C ILE A 88 5.22 -2.04 0.07
N MET A 89 5.43 -3.31 0.40
CA MET A 89 4.41 -4.13 1.05
C MET A 89 4.02 -3.58 2.43
N GLN A 90 4.99 -3.13 3.21
CA GLN A 90 4.74 -2.65 4.58
C GLN A 90 4.19 -1.22 4.60
N ASN A 91 4.72 -0.34 3.75
CA ASN A 91 4.54 1.11 3.87
C ASN A 91 3.81 1.74 2.68
N GLY A 92 3.51 0.97 1.64
CA GLY A 92 2.93 1.45 0.40
C GLY A 92 3.98 2.00 -0.55
N LEU A 93 3.52 2.41 -1.74
CA LEU A 93 4.37 3.01 -2.74
C LEU A 93 4.65 4.47 -2.38
N ARG A 94 5.93 4.83 -2.37
CA ARG A 94 6.41 6.21 -2.27
C ARG A 94 7.10 6.57 -3.55
N THR A 95 6.76 7.73 -4.12
CA THR A 95 7.37 8.22 -5.35
C THR A 95 7.88 9.64 -5.11
N ILE A 96 9.03 9.98 -5.71
CA ILE A 96 9.62 11.32 -5.55
C ILE A 96 8.90 12.34 -6.46
N ALA A 97 8.37 11.87 -7.60
CA ALA A 97 7.74 12.72 -8.63
C ALA A 97 6.22 12.50 -8.76
N GLY A 98 5.58 11.91 -7.74
CA GLY A 98 4.17 11.53 -7.77
C GLY A 98 3.87 10.37 -8.74
N LEU A 99 2.62 9.92 -8.75
CA LEU A 99 2.17 8.90 -9.71
C LEU A 99 2.39 9.34 -11.16
N ASN A 100 2.06 10.59 -11.48
CA ASN A 100 2.11 11.11 -12.84
C ASN A 100 3.54 11.10 -13.43
N GLY A 101 4.57 11.26 -12.59
CA GLY A 101 5.96 11.24 -13.03
C GLY A 101 6.63 9.86 -13.05
N THR A 102 6.01 8.84 -12.45
CA THR A 102 6.69 7.55 -12.18
C THR A 102 5.87 6.32 -12.53
N SER A 103 4.62 6.48 -12.89
CA SER A 103 3.67 5.40 -13.08
C SER A 103 2.90 5.57 -14.38
N LEU A 104 2.30 4.49 -14.86
CA LEU A 104 1.58 4.45 -16.13
C LEU A 104 0.28 3.70 -15.96
N PHE A 105 -0.79 4.16 -16.62
CA PHE A 105 -1.96 3.30 -16.82
C PHE A 105 -1.56 2.08 -17.65
N ALA A 106 -2.12 0.93 -17.28
CA ALA A 106 -1.83 -0.32 -17.96
C ALA A 106 -3.12 -1.08 -18.29
N ASN A 107 -3.21 -1.50 -19.55
CA ASN A 107 -4.08 -2.59 -19.96
C ASN A 107 -3.27 -3.90 -20.00
N LYS A 108 -3.95 -5.01 -20.29
CA LYS A 108 -3.33 -6.33 -20.41
C LYS A 108 -2.06 -6.33 -21.27
N GLU A 109 -2.14 -5.80 -22.49
CA GLU A 109 -1.03 -5.75 -23.44
C GLU A 109 0.17 -4.98 -22.89
N ARG A 110 -0.09 -3.84 -22.24
CA ARG A 110 0.95 -2.98 -21.67
C ARG A 110 1.68 -3.64 -20.50
N ILE A 111 0.97 -4.39 -19.65
CA ILE A 111 1.62 -5.14 -18.55
C ILE A 111 2.55 -6.20 -19.12
N ILE A 112 2.09 -6.99 -20.10
CA ILE A 112 2.90 -8.01 -20.77
C ILE A 112 4.15 -7.38 -21.41
N GLU A 113 3.97 -6.29 -22.15
CA GLU A 113 5.06 -5.58 -22.82
C GLU A 113 6.12 -5.12 -21.82
N ILE A 114 5.71 -4.50 -20.71
CA ILE A 114 6.63 -4.01 -19.68
C ILE A 114 7.39 -5.18 -19.03
N LEU A 115 6.71 -6.26 -18.67
CA LEU A 115 7.35 -7.43 -18.05
C LEU A 115 8.38 -8.08 -18.98
N ASN A 116 8.08 -8.18 -20.28
CA ASN A 116 9.03 -8.71 -21.26
C ASN A 116 10.21 -7.76 -21.47
N MET A 117 9.97 -6.44 -21.54
CA MET A 117 11.06 -5.46 -21.61
C MET A 117 11.99 -5.55 -20.39
N MET A 118 11.44 -5.72 -19.20
CA MET A 118 12.23 -5.88 -17.97
C MET A 118 13.03 -7.18 -17.98
N GLU A 119 12.44 -8.29 -18.44
CA GLU A 119 13.12 -9.60 -18.53
C GLU A 119 14.32 -9.55 -19.50
N GLU A 120 14.23 -8.72 -20.53
CA GLU A 120 15.33 -8.47 -21.48
C GLU A 120 16.34 -7.41 -20.98
N GLY A 121 16.27 -6.98 -19.72
CA GLY A 121 17.16 -5.97 -19.14
C GLY A 121 16.89 -4.54 -19.64
N ARG A 122 15.74 -4.30 -20.29
CA ARG A 122 15.32 -2.98 -20.81
C ARG A 122 14.36 -2.26 -19.85
N GLY A 123 14.31 -2.71 -18.59
CA GLY A 123 13.61 -2.03 -17.51
C GLY A 123 14.15 -0.63 -17.25
N HIS A 124 13.29 0.26 -16.80
CA HIS A 124 13.68 1.63 -16.45
C HIS A 124 14.70 1.59 -15.30
N ARG A 125 15.92 2.10 -15.55
CA ARG A 125 16.99 2.19 -14.54
C ARG A 125 17.34 0.83 -13.89
N GLY A 126 17.25 -0.27 -14.64
CA GLY A 126 17.56 -1.60 -14.12
C GLY A 126 16.48 -2.14 -13.16
N SER A 127 15.24 -1.66 -13.27
CA SER A 127 14.12 -2.20 -12.50
C SER A 127 13.88 -3.67 -12.85
N ASP A 128 13.82 -4.50 -11.81
CA ASP A 128 13.61 -5.95 -11.83
C ASP A 128 12.31 -6.35 -11.11
N ALA A 129 11.48 -5.38 -10.68
CA ALA A 129 10.15 -5.64 -10.11
C ALA A 129 9.10 -4.67 -10.65
N LEU A 130 7.89 -5.18 -10.90
CA LEU A 130 6.73 -4.40 -11.38
C LEU A 130 5.64 -4.38 -10.32
N VAL A 131 5.35 -3.21 -9.78
CA VAL A 131 4.22 -2.98 -8.88
C VAL A 131 2.96 -2.77 -9.70
N ILE A 132 1.93 -3.58 -9.47
CA ILE A 132 0.62 -3.48 -10.11
C ILE A 132 -0.39 -2.99 -9.08
N MET A 133 -0.87 -1.78 -9.29
CA MET A 133 -1.86 -1.11 -8.44
C MET A 133 -3.26 -1.27 -9.05
N LYS A 134 -4.26 -1.50 -8.20
CA LYS A 134 -5.65 -1.77 -8.59
C LYS A 134 -6.57 -0.75 -7.93
N PHE A 135 -7.35 -0.06 -8.76
CA PHE A 135 -8.33 0.93 -8.31
C PHE A 135 -9.72 0.59 -8.85
N PRO A 136 -10.76 0.45 -8.01
CA PRO A 136 -12.11 0.20 -8.47
C PRO A 136 -12.62 1.35 -9.36
N LYS A 137 -13.10 1.05 -10.58
CA LYS A 137 -13.65 2.07 -11.49
C LYS A 137 -14.83 2.82 -10.89
N GLU A 138 -15.57 2.16 -10.01
CA GLU A 138 -16.75 2.75 -9.39
C GLU A 138 -16.46 3.98 -8.54
N THR A 139 -15.27 4.04 -7.95
CA THR A 139 -14.77 5.20 -7.21
C THR A 139 -14.67 6.45 -8.11
N PHE A 140 -14.54 6.27 -9.42
CA PHE A 140 -14.27 7.35 -10.38
C PHE A 140 -15.41 7.59 -11.38
N LYS A 141 -16.60 7.00 -11.18
CA LYS A 141 -17.76 7.02 -12.10
C LYS A 141 -18.23 8.41 -12.59
N ARG A 142 -17.79 9.50 -11.95
CA ARG A 142 -18.17 10.88 -12.31
C ARG A 142 -17.22 11.54 -13.31
N LYS A 143 -16.12 10.90 -13.70
CA LYS A 143 -15.12 11.46 -14.62
C LYS A 143 -15.17 10.73 -15.97
N GLU A 144 -15.22 11.49 -17.06
CA GLU A 144 -15.28 10.98 -18.44
C GLU A 144 -13.95 10.35 -18.88
N LYS A 145 -12.84 10.89 -18.38
CA LYS A 145 -11.49 10.34 -18.51
C LYS A 145 -10.78 10.49 -17.16
N ILE A 146 -10.15 9.41 -16.73
CA ILE A 146 -9.43 9.34 -15.46
C ILE A 146 -7.94 9.54 -15.73
N THR A 147 -7.32 10.43 -14.97
CA THR A 147 -5.90 10.75 -14.98
C THR A 147 -5.22 10.19 -13.73
N LEU A 148 -3.88 10.15 -13.74
CA LEU A 148 -3.14 9.75 -12.54
C LEU A 148 -3.29 10.77 -11.40
N ASP A 149 -3.44 12.06 -11.75
CA ASP A 149 -3.73 13.11 -10.77
C ASP A 149 -5.09 12.87 -10.10
N ASP A 150 -6.11 12.42 -10.85
CA ASP A 150 -7.42 12.07 -10.27
C ASP A 150 -7.34 10.92 -9.25
N ILE A 151 -6.42 9.97 -9.46
CA ILE A 151 -6.16 8.88 -8.52
C ILE A 151 -5.45 9.43 -7.28
N SER A 152 -4.39 10.23 -7.45
CA SER A 152 -3.66 10.84 -6.34
C SER A 152 -4.57 11.73 -5.48
N GLU A 153 -5.42 12.57 -6.10
CA GLU A 153 -6.43 13.39 -5.41
C GLU A 153 -7.40 12.54 -4.60
N GLN A 154 -7.92 11.46 -5.18
CA GLN A 154 -8.85 10.57 -4.50
C GLN A 154 -8.22 9.93 -3.26
N LEU A 155 -6.94 9.53 -3.33
CA LEU A 155 -6.21 8.96 -2.19
C LEU A 155 -5.92 10.01 -1.10
N ILE A 156 -5.73 11.28 -1.48
CA ILE A 156 -5.61 12.41 -0.54
C ILE A 156 -6.94 12.65 0.18
N ASP A 157 -8.05 12.70 -0.57
CA ASP A 157 -9.39 12.96 -0.03
C ASP A 157 -9.86 11.89 0.95
N LEU A 158 -9.46 10.63 0.70
CA LEU A 158 -9.70 9.51 1.62
C LEU A 158 -8.81 9.57 2.88
N GLY A 159 -7.89 10.53 2.95
CA GLY A 159 -6.94 10.68 4.05
C GLY A 159 -5.86 9.59 4.09
N GLU A 160 -5.72 8.85 3.00
CA GLU A 160 -4.85 7.68 2.92
C GLU A 160 -3.41 8.11 2.59
N SER A 161 -3.20 9.14 1.77
CA SER A 161 -1.85 9.52 1.28
C SER A 161 -0.95 10.33 2.24
N LYS A 162 -1.15 10.27 3.57
CA LYS A 162 -0.39 11.12 4.51
C LYS A 162 1.13 10.87 4.51
N ASN A 163 1.57 9.65 4.20
CA ASN A 163 2.99 9.26 4.21
C ASN A 163 3.41 8.48 2.95
N PHE A 164 2.52 8.28 1.99
CA PHE A 164 2.70 7.43 0.82
C PHE A 164 1.87 7.96 -0.34
N GLU A 165 2.35 7.73 -1.56
CA GLU A 165 1.63 8.11 -2.77
C GLU A 165 0.50 7.11 -3.04
N VAL A 166 0.79 5.81 -2.88
CA VAL A 166 -0.22 4.75 -2.97
C VAL A 166 -0.17 3.85 -1.73
N PRO A 167 -1.28 3.72 -0.99
CA PRO A 167 -1.36 2.85 0.18
C PRO A 167 -1.21 1.36 -0.17
N PRO A 168 -0.72 0.50 0.75
CA PRO A 168 -0.60 -0.95 0.51
C PRO A 168 -1.89 -1.60 0.01
N GLN A 169 -3.07 -1.17 0.48
CA GLN A 169 -4.35 -1.78 0.09
C GLN A 169 -4.74 -1.60 -1.39
N TYR A 170 -4.09 -0.68 -2.11
CA TYR A 170 -4.27 -0.52 -3.56
C TYR A 170 -3.20 -1.23 -4.36
N ILE A 171 -2.22 -1.86 -3.71
CA ILE A 171 -1.19 -2.65 -4.37
C ILE A 171 -1.73 -4.08 -4.47
N SER A 172 -2.09 -4.49 -5.67
CA SER A 172 -2.66 -5.83 -5.91
C SER A 172 -1.57 -6.89 -5.90
N THR A 173 -0.53 -6.65 -6.71
CA THR A 173 0.51 -7.65 -6.99
C THR A 173 1.83 -6.93 -7.25
N ILE A 174 2.93 -7.52 -6.81
CA ILE A 174 4.27 -7.14 -7.23
C ILE A 174 4.88 -8.33 -7.96
N VAL A 175 5.32 -8.11 -9.20
CA VAL A 175 5.89 -9.16 -10.05
C VAL A 175 7.39 -9.00 -10.10
N GLU A 176 8.13 -9.97 -9.57
CA GLU A 176 9.58 -10.06 -9.68
C GLU A 176 9.96 -10.64 -11.04
N VAL A 177 10.85 -9.94 -11.73
CA VAL A 177 11.37 -10.30 -13.04
C VAL A 177 12.82 -10.71 -12.84
N ASN A 178 13.04 -12.00 -12.61
CA ASN A 178 14.39 -12.55 -12.51
C ASN A 178 15.10 -12.36 -13.86
N GLU A 179 16.28 -11.74 -13.84
CA GLU A 179 17.15 -11.71 -15.02
C GLU A 179 17.49 -13.14 -15.42
N ILE A 180 17.33 -13.47 -16.71
CA ILE A 180 17.87 -14.71 -17.25
C ILE A 180 19.40 -14.58 -17.18
N SER A 181 20.01 -15.29 -16.21
CA SER A 181 21.46 -15.42 -16.06
C SER A 181 22.11 -16.13 -17.25
#